data_AF-X6F0F7-F1
#
_entry.id   AF-X6F0F7-F1
#
_cell.length_a   1.000
_cell.length_b   1.000
_cell.length_c   1.000
_cell.angle_alpha   90.00
_cell.angle_beta   90.00
_cell.angle_gamma   90.00
#
_symmetry.space_group_name_H-M   'P 1'
#
loop_
_entity.id
_entity.type
_entity.pdbx_description
1 polymer ?
#
loop_
_entity_poly.entity_id
_entity_poly.type
_entity_poly.pdbx_seq_one_letter_code
_entity_poly.pdbx_strand_id
1 'polypeptide(L)'
;MIAAIDLSNEGLLDPARVNADAILSRFQAYVKLSFRARADMGWKPLWHLSNDGLWTFFDNDIAITRDDFGADRKPGTKAILFNRFDLLTVNEPYRTLWLDPEHRRALRRAMLIILANDDEGCRRFARQLFRPEFAMLQKEWPAEEEVMEELRLFREQLDLFGEGTGVEVDDASALESDDIEQPFDPEAIDVVTRNPTVELLLSRVSSGRIDLMPDFQRRWGIWDQKRQSRLIESLLLRIPIPVLYAAEDEDERWEIVDGIQRLSTIARFVRPESIESQPLLLSNLQYLEAYEGKSFNDLSEKLKTRLRETELVVHLIRKGTPPEVKFNVFARINSGGIALSPQELRHAITPGAGRGLLAKWASSEDFLKATDKSVKPIRMDDRELVLRFVAFYSLGVSYYNRADMDGFLIQAMRSLNRLEPADIERLKAAFSRAMLLAYLIFEGEAFRKRLSPEAARMPINKALFEAVSVNLARLAEQEGSLLVDRRTRLWGEFMALCADRQFEASISQGTSDVAKVNRRFDMVAEMFQTVVSNA
;
A
#
# COMPACT_ATOMS: atom_id res chain seq x y z
N MET A 1 -9.02 21.33 8.51
CA MET A 1 -7.88 21.11 7.59
C MET A 1 -8.11 21.71 6.21
N ILE A 2 -9.07 21.19 5.45
CA ILE A 2 -9.36 21.64 4.06
C ILE A 2 -9.51 23.17 3.97
N ALA A 3 -10.25 23.80 4.88
CA ALA A 3 -10.39 25.26 4.94
C ALA A 3 -9.04 26.01 5.05
N ALA A 4 -8.09 25.50 5.84
CA ALA A 4 -6.77 26.11 5.99
C ALA A 4 -5.90 25.89 4.74
N ILE A 5 -5.99 24.71 4.11
CA ILE A 5 -5.29 24.41 2.87
C ILE A 5 -5.79 25.30 1.74
N ASP A 6 -7.11 25.46 1.61
CA ASP A 6 -7.73 26.28 0.56
C ASP A 6 -7.33 27.74 0.70
N LEU A 7 -7.39 28.29 1.92
CA LEU A 7 -6.88 29.63 2.21
C LEU A 7 -5.38 29.77 1.90
N SER A 8 -4.57 28.73 2.14
CA SER A 8 -3.14 28.75 1.82
C SER A 8 -2.90 28.73 0.30
N ASN A 9 -3.70 27.96 -0.45
CA ASN A 9 -3.64 27.92 -1.91
C ASN A 9 -4.08 29.24 -2.55
N GLU A 10 -4.98 29.96 -1.90
CA GLU A 10 -5.41 31.31 -2.30
C GLU A 10 -4.42 32.41 -1.86
N GLY A 11 -3.34 32.06 -1.16
CA GLY A 11 -2.36 33.02 -0.63
C GLY A 11 -2.88 33.87 0.54
N LEU A 12 -3.97 33.44 1.19
CA LEU A 12 -4.66 34.16 2.27
C LEU A 12 -4.27 33.66 3.66
N LEU A 13 -3.35 32.70 3.76
CA LEU A 13 -2.90 32.13 5.03
C LEU A 13 -1.37 32.02 5.05
N ASP A 14 -0.75 32.67 6.03
CA ASP A 14 0.68 32.55 6.33
C ASP A 14 0.90 31.46 7.41
N PRO A 15 1.65 30.38 7.13
CA PRO A 15 1.89 29.31 8.11
C PRO A 15 2.70 29.78 9.33
N ALA A 16 3.45 30.88 9.23
CA ALA A 16 4.15 31.47 10.38
C ALA A 16 3.23 32.35 11.25
N ARG A 17 2.08 32.79 10.70
CA ARG A 17 1.09 33.61 11.41
C ARG A 17 -0.32 33.32 10.89
N VAL A 18 -0.86 32.21 11.36
CA VAL A 18 -2.13 31.65 10.91
C VAL A 18 -3.30 32.52 11.39
N ASN A 19 -4.13 32.98 10.46
CA ASN A 19 -5.36 33.68 10.79
C ASN A 19 -6.47 32.70 11.18
N ALA A 20 -6.63 32.47 12.49
CA ALA A 20 -7.61 31.56 13.04
C ALA A 20 -9.06 31.92 12.65
N ASP A 21 -9.42 33.20 12.66
CA ASP A 21 -10.78 33.63 12.30
C ASP A 21 -11.08 33.42 10.82
N ALA A 22 -10.11 33.60 9.92
CA ALA A 22 -10.29 33.27 8.50
C ALA A 22 -10.57 31.77 8.30
N ILE A 23 -9.84 30.89 9.02
CA ILE A 23 -10.10 29.45 9.00
C ILE A 23 -11.52 29.15 9.52
N LEU A 24 -11.92 29.78 10.63
CA LEU A 24 -13.24 29.56 11.22
C LEU A 24 -14.37 30.05 10.31
N SER A 25 -14.23 31.21 9.68
CA SER A 25 -15.20 31.72 8.72
C SER A 25 -15.33 30.79 7.51
N ARG A 26 -14.20 30.31 6.97
CA ARG A 26 -14.22 29.35 5.85
C ARG A 26 -14.82 28.01 6.24
N PHE A 27 -14.46 27.49 7.42
CA PHE A 27 -15.05 26.28 7.98
C PHE A 27 -16.56 26.41 8.14
N GLN A 28 -17.02 27.51 8.75
CA GLN A 28 -18.45 27.77 8.96
C GLN A 28 -19.19 27.82 7.62
N ALA A 29 -18.62 28.49 6.62
CA ALA A 29 -19.22 28.59 5.30
C ALA A 29 -19.34 27.22 4.61
N TYR A 30 -18.31 26.36 4.71
CA TYR A 30 -18.40 24.99 4.21
C TYR A 30 -19.45 24.18 4.98
N VAL A 31 -19.31 24.09 6.30
CA VAL A 31 -20.08 23.15 7.13
C VAL A 31 -21.55 23.54 7.22
N LYS A 32 -21.92 24.82 7.14
CA LYS A 32 -23.30 25.28 7.30
C LYS A 32 -24.25 24.75 6.21
N LEU A 33 -23.74 24.40 5.02
CA LEU A 33 -24.55 23.88 3.91
C LEU A 33 -25.00 22.43 4.14
N SER A 34 -24.20 21.63 4.84
CA SER A 34 -24.48 20.20 5.08
C SER A 34 -24.79 19.89 6.54
N PHE A 35 -24.22 20.63 7.49
CA PHE A 35 -24.31 20.41 8.94
C PHE A 35 -24.51 21.72 9.72
N ARG A 36 -25.66 22.38 9.52
CA ARG A 36 -25.97 23.69 10.12
C ARG A 36 -25.70 23.80 11.62
N ALA A 37 -26.00 22.76 12.40
CA ALA A 37 -25.77 22.74 13.86
C ALA A 37 -24.29 22.68 14.27
N ARG A 38 -23.38 22.30 13.34
CA ARG A 38 -21.94 22.15 13.60
C ARG A 38 -21.10 23.32 13.08
N ALA A 39 -21.70 24.23 12.32
CA ALA A 39 -21.00 25.32 11.64
C ALA A 39 -20.21 26.24 12.62
N ASP A 40 -20.76 26.48 13.81
CA ASP A 40 -20.16 27.35 14.82
C ASP A 40 -19.15 26.62 15.74
N MET A 41 -18.98 25.30 15.54
CA MET A 41 -18.09 24.47 16.37
C MET A 41 -16.65 24.36 15.84
N GLY A 42 -16.30 25.07 14.76
CA GLY A 42 -14.99 24.96 14.09
C GLY A 42 -13.77 25.26 14.96
N TRP A 43 -13.95 25.97 16.08
CA TRP A 43 -12.88 26.24 17.04
C TRP A 43 -12.42 24.99 17.81
N LYS A 44 -13.30 23.99 17.98
CA LYS A 44 -12.97 22.72 18.64
C LYS A 44 -11.95 21.90 17.82
N PRO A 45 -12.18 21.57 16.54
CA PRO A 45 -11.17 20.87 15.74
C PRO A 45 -9.90 21.70 15.53
N LEU A 46 -10.02 23.04 15.49
CA LEU A 46 -8.85 23.92 15.48
C LEU A 46 -7.97 23.70 16.73
N TRP A 47 -8.57 23.60 17.92
CA TRP A 47 -7.87 23.22 19.15
C TRP A 47 -7.37 21.77 19.16
N HIS A 48 -8.13 20.81 18.64
CA HIS A 48 -7.66 19.41 18.62
C HIS A 48 -6.37 19.27 17.81
N LEU A 49 -6.31 19.90 16.64
CA LEU A 49 -5.13 19.88 15.77
C LEU A 49 -3.89 20.54 16.40
N SER A 50 -4.03 21.38 17.44
CA SER A 50 -2.86 21.85 18.19
C SER A 50 -2.29 20.80 19.12
N ASN A 51 -3.17 20.00 19.72
CA ASN A 51 -2.75 18.89 20.56
C ASN A 51 -2.12 17.74 19.77
N ASP A 52 -2.55 17.58 18.52
CA ASP A 52 -1.98 16.62 17.58
C ASP A 52 -0.67 17.14 16.97
N GLY A 53 -0.19 18.31 17.43
CA GLY A 53 1.12 18.85 17.10
C GLY A 53 1.22 19.47 15.71
N LEU A 54 0.10 19.78 15.04
CA LEU A 54 0.14 20.39 13.71
C LEU A 54 0.38 21.90 13.76
N TRP A 55 -0.28 22.60 14.69
CA TRP A 55 -0.11 24.03 14.91
C TRP A 55 -0.02 24.34 16.41
N THR A 56 0.60 25.45 16.77
CA THR A 56 0.78 25.88 18.16
C THR A 56 0.18 27.25 18.38
N PHE A 57 -0.63 27.37 19.42
CA PHE A 57 -1.10 28.65 19.95
C PHE A 57 -0.06 29.21 20.92
N PHE A 58 0.20 30.51 20.84
CA PHE A 58 1.14 31.21 21.71
C PHE A 58 0.44 32.36 22.44
N ASP A 59 0.87 32.62 23.67
CA ASP A 59 0.59 33.82 24.45
C ASP A 59 1.93 34.43 24.85
N ASN A 60 2.29 35.60 24.31
CA ASN A 60 3.57 36.26 24.62
C ASN A 60 4.78 35.32 24.46
N ASP A 61 4.88 34.65 23.31
CA ASP A 61 5.91 33.65 22.95
C ASP A 61 5.90 32.35 23.77
N ILE A 62 4.94 32.17 24.70
CA ILE A 62 4.78 30.92 25.47
C ILE A 62 3.75 30.04 24.77
N ALA A 63 4.13 28.81 24.44
CA ALA A 63 3.22 27.84 23.83
C ALA A 63 2.11 27.43 24.80
N ILE A 64 0.86 27.59 24.36
CA ILE A 64 -0.33 27.18 25.11
C ILE A 64 -0.53 25.67 24.91
N THR A 65 -0.67 24.97 26.03
CA THR A 65 -0.85 23.53 26.10
C THR A 65 -2.19 23.16 26.74
N ARG A 66 -2.50 21.85 26.81
CA ARG A 66 -3.69 21.36 27.52
C ARG A 66 -3.68 21.71 29.00
N ASP A 67 -2.50 21.82 29.61
CA ASP A 67 -2.36 22.04 31.05
C ASP A 67 -2.73 23.47 31.46
N ASP A 68 -2.78 24.38 30.48
CA ASP A 68 -3.22 25.76 30.67
C ASP A 68 -4.74 25.88 30.91
N PHE A 69 -5.52 24.83 30.67
CA PHE A 69 -6.99 24.84 30.74
C PHE A 69 -7.59 24.09 31.93
N GLY A 70 -6.87 24.03 33.06
CA GLY A 70 -7.37 23.48 34.32
C GLY A 70 -7.62 21.96 34.26
N ALA A 71 -8.40 21.44 35.21
CA ALA A 71 -8.61 19.99 35.37
C ALA A 71 -9.20 19.29 34.13
N ASP A 72 -10.01 20.00 33.35
CA ASP A 72 -10.65 19.48 32.14
C ASP A 72 -9.73 19.48 30.91
N ARG A 73 -8.55 20.11 31.01
CA ARG A 73 -7.48 20.12 29.99
C ARG A 73 -7.94 20.56 28.59
N LYS A 74 -9.01 21.36 28.51
CA LYS A 74 -9.61 21.87 27.26
C LYS A 74 -10.25 23.25 27.44
N PRO A 75 -10.19 24.12 26.43
CA PRO A 75 -10.93 25.38 26.43
C PRO A 75 -12.44 25.08 26.45
N GLY A 76 -13.14 25.57 27.48
CA GLY A 76 -14.58 25.37 27.64
C GLY A 76 -15.43 26.08 26.57
N THR A 77 -14.93 27.17 25.99
CA THR A 77 -15.61 27.97 24.96
C THR A 77 -14.61 28.56 23.94
N LYS A 78 -15.12 29.01 22.77
CA LYS A 78 -14.33 29.77 21.79
C LYS A 78 -13.65 30.98 22.45
N ALA A 79 -14.39 31.74 23.27
CA ALA A 79 -13.88 32.95 23.91
C ALA A 79 -12.70 32.65 24.85
N ILE A 80 -12.76 31.54 25.61
CA ILE A 80 -11.66 31.13 26.49
C ILE A 80 -10.37 30.84 25.71
N LEU A 81 -10.48 30.21 24.54
CA LEU A 81 -9.32 29.96 23.69
C LEU A 81 -8.81 31.26 23.04
N PHE A 82 -9.71 32.00 22.38
CA PHE A 82 -9.35 33.15 21.55
C PHE A 82 -8.90 34.38 22.34
N ASN A 83 -9.29 34.50 23.61
CA ASN A 83 -8.78 35.57 24.49
C ASN A 83 -7.39 35.25 25.07
N ARG A 84 -6.87 34.05 24.84
CA ARG A 84 -5.67 33.55 25.52
C ARG A 84 -4.45 33.46 24.61
N PHE A 85 -4.62 33.50 23.29
CA PHE A 85 -3.51 33.48 22.36
C PHE A 85 -3.43 34.80 21.57
N ASP A 86 -2.23 35.23 21.24
CA ASP A 86 -1.94 36.37 20.35
C ASP A 86 -1.33 35.91 19.01
N LEU A 87 -0.82 34.68 18.95
CA LEU A 87 -0.23 34.08 17.77
C LEU A 87 -0.65 32.60 17.61
N LEU A 88 -0.94 32.19 16.38
CA LEU A 88 -1.12 30.79 15.98
C LEU A 88 -0.16 30.51 14.82
N THR A 89 0.58 29.42 14.90
CA THR A 89 1.54 29.05 13.84
C THR A 89 1.41 27.58 13.48
N VAL A 90 1.64 27.21 12.23
CA VAL A 90 1.91 25.81 11.85
C VAL A 90 3.28 25.43 12.43
N ASN A 91 3.41 24.25 13.00
CA ASN A 91 4.66 23.82 13.64
C ASN A 91 5.78 23.67 12.61
N GLU A 92 7.01 24.04 12.99
CA GLU A 92 8.17 24.10 12.09
C GLU A 92 8.39 22.83 11.24
N PRO A 93 8.26 21.60 11.78
CA PRO A 93 8.44 20.39 10.97
C PRO A 93 7.49 20.30 9.78
N TYR A 94 6.33 20.95 9.87
CA TYR A 94 5.30 20.93 8.84
C TYR A 94 5.29 22.19 7.99
N ARG A 95 5.98 23.28 8.36
CA ARG A 95 5.95 24.54 7.59
C ARG A 95 6.50 24.38 6.18
N THR A 96 7.60 23.64 6.02
CA THR A 96 8.22 23.39 4.71
C THR A 96 7.30 22.57 3.81
N LEU A 97 6.69 21.51 4.35
CA LEU A 97 5.68 20.70 3.66
C LEU A 97 4.42 21.52 3.34
N TRP A 98 4.01 22.39 4.26
CA TRP A 98 2.85 23.26 4.10
C TRP A 98 3.06 24.31 3.03
N LEU A 99 4.30 24.79 2.81
CA LEU A 99 4.60 25.79 1.77
C LEU A 99 4.63 25.20 0.36
N ASP A 100 4.80 23.88 0.21
CA ASP A 100 4.79 23.20 -1.08
C ASP A 100 3.34 22.96 -1.59
N PRO A 101 2.96 23.50 -2.76
CA PRO A 101 1.65 23.29 -3.36
C PRO A 101 1.28 21.83 -3.62
N GLU A 102 2.25 20.97 -3.98
CA GLU A 102 1.97 19.56 -4.27
C GLU A 102 1.65 18.79 -2.99
N HIS A 103 2.40 19.02 -1.91
CA HIS A 103 2.13 18.44 -0.60
C HIS A 103 0.77 18.91 -0.03
N ARG A 104 0.44 20.21 -0.18
CA ARG A 104 -0.89 20.72 0.18
C ARG A 104 -2.00 20.05 -0.63
N ARG A 105 -1.77 19.85 -1.94
CA ARG A 105 -2.73 19.18 -2.81
C ARG A 105 -2.94 17.72 -2.40
N ALA A 106 -1.88 16.99 -2.09
CA ALA A 106 -1.95 15.61 -1.60
C ALA A 106 -2.71 15.52 -0.27
N LEU A 107 -2.38 16.37 0.72
CA LEU A 107 -3.07 16.40 2.01
C LEU A 107 -4.56 16.75 1.86
N ARG A 108 -4.89 17.71 1.01
CA ARG A 108 -6.29 18.07 0.71
C ARG A 108 -7.07 16.88 0.15
N ARG A 109 -6.48 16.13 -0.78
CA ARG A 109 -7.09 14.95 -1.39
C ARG A 109 -7.31 13.84 -0.36
N ALA A 110 -6.34 13.54 0.49
CA ALA A 110 -6.50 12.56 1.57
C ALA A 110 -7.67 12.89 2.50
N MET A 111 -7.82 14.18 2.87
CA MET A 111 -8.96 14.63 3.68
C MET A 111 -10.31 14.47 2.99
N LEU A 112 -10.37 14.65 1.66
CA LEU A 112 -11.60 14.42 0.88
C LEU A 112 -11.96 12.94 0.82
N ILE A 113 -10.98 12.04 0.66
CA ILE A 113 -11.18 10.59 0.66
C ILE A 113 -11.78 10.14 1.99
N ILE A 114 -11.22 10.63 3.11
CA ILE A 114 -11.73 10.30 4.46
C ILE A 114 -13.19 10.73 4.59
N LEU A 115 -13.53 11.96 4.17
CA LEU A 115 -14.90 12.46 4.22
C LEU A 115 -15.86 11.66 3.32
N ALA A 116 -15.40 11.22 2.15
CA ALA A 116 -16.23 10.49 1.21
C ALA A 116 -16.46 9.01 1.59
N ASN A 117 -15.64 8.45 2.49
CA ASN A 117 -15.79 7.07 2.96
C ASN A 117 -16.60 6.92 4.25
N ASP A 118 -17.04 8.03 4.83
CA ASP A 118 -17.78 8.05 6.08
C ASP A 118 -19.30 7.94 5.82
N ASP A 119 -20.16 8.58 6.61
CA ASP A 119 -21.61 8.53 6.45
C ASP A 119 -22.16 9.33 5.23
N GLU A 120 -23.46 9.18 4.95
CA GLU A 120 -24.16 9.86 3.84
C GLU A 120 -24.07 11.40 3.90
N GLY A 121 -24.11 11.96 5.11
CA GLY A 121 -23.92 13.39 5.34
C GLY A 121 -22.49 13.82 5.00
N CYS A 122 -21.50 13.02 5.40
CA CYS A 122 -20.09 13.26 5.09
C CYS A 122 -19.79 13.12 3.59
N ARG A 123 -20.39 12.15 2.89
CA ARG A 123 -20.34 12.03 1.42
C ARG A 123 -20.93 13.24 0.72
N ARG A 124 -22.10 13.70 1.16
CA ARG A 124 -22.71 14.94 0.65
C ARG A 124 -21.82 16.16 0.88
N PHE A 125 -21.16 16.23 2.04
CA PHE A 125 -20.21 17.29 2.35
C PHE A 125 -18.90 17.18 1.55
N ALA A 126 -18.42 15.97 1.24
CA ALA A 126 -17.25 15.77 0.39
C ALA A 126 -17.49 16.27 -1.04
N ARG A 127 -18.68 16.01 -1.61
CA ARG A 127 -19.07 16.52 -2.93
C ARG A 127 -18.96 18.03 -3.04
N GLN A 128 -19.41 18.73 -2.01
CA GLN A 128 -19.30 20.17 -1.91
C GLN A 128 -17.84 20.66 -2.02
N LEU A 129 -16.90 19.95 -1.41
CA LEU A 129 -15.50 20.38 -1.32
C LEU A 129 -14.65 19.94 -2.51
N PHE A 130 -15.24 19.20 -3.44
CA PHE A 130 -14.55 18.59 -4.56
C PHE A 130 -13.99 19.65 -5.52
N ARG A 131 -14.81 20.64 -5.86
CA ARG A 131 -14.40 21.85 -6.60
C ARG A 131 -14.43 23.06 -5.64
N PRO A 132 -13.32 23.43 -4.99
CA PRO A 132 -13.30 24.48 -3.97
C PRO A 132 -13.89 25.82 -4.44
N GLU A 133 -13.70 26.18 -5.70
CA GLU A 133 -14.24 27.36 -6.36
C GLU A 133 -15.77 27.37 -6.47
N PHE A 134 -16.40 26.18 -6.47
CA PHE A 134 -17.85 26.00 -6.54
C PHE A 134 -18.44 25.45 -5.24
N ALA A 135 -17.64 25.37 -4.16
CA ALA A 135 -18.06 24.76 -2.90
C ALA A 135 -19.24 25.45 -2.21
N MET A 136 -19.62 26.66 -2.64
CA MET A 136 -20.80 27.38 -2.12
C MET A 136 -22.01 27.33 -3.07
N LEU A 137 -21.86 26.72 -4.25
CA LEU A 137 -22.88 26.67 -5.30
C LEU A 137 -23.45 25.26 -5.40
N GLN A 138 -24.49 24.95 -4.62
CA GLN A 138 -25.05 23.60 -4.53
C GLN A 138 -25.46 22.99 -5.88
N LYS A 139 -25.86 23.83 -6.84
CA LYS A 139 -26.25 23.38 -8.19
C LYS A 139 -25.07 22.93 -9.05
N GLU A 140 -23.86 23.33 -8.70
CA GLU A 140 -22.61 23.02 -9.41
C GLU A 140 -21.85 21.87 -8.72
N TRP A 141 -22.43 21.26 -7.69
CA TRP A 141 -21.80 20.13 -7.02
C TRP A 141 -21.83 18.90 -7.95
N PRO A 142 -20.69 18.22 -8.12
CA PRO A 142 -20.63 16.99 -8.90
C PRO A 142 -21.56 15.92 -8.33
N ALA A 143 -22.00 15.01 -9.20
CA ALA A 143 -22.80 13.86 -8.79
C ALA A 143 -22.03 12.96 -7.81
N GLU A 144 -22.73 12.14 -7.03
CA GLU A 144 -22.05 11.20 -6.11
C GLU A 144 -21.20 10.21 -6.90
N GLU A 145 -21.71 9.75 -8.04
CA GLU A 145 -21.00 8.87 -8.96
C GLU A 145 -19.73 9.54 -9.51
N GLU A 146 -19.77 10.83 -9.89
CA GLU A 146 -18.60 11.57 -10.39
C GLU A 146 -17.51 11.72 -9.33
N VAL A 147 -17.91 12.05 -8.10
CA VAL A 147 -16.97 12.18 -6.98
C VAL A 147 -16.40 10.83 -6.59
N MET A 148 -17.22 9.79 -6.55
CA MET A 148 -16.76 8.43 -6.26
C MET A 148 -15.83 7.91 -7.36
N GLU A 149 -16.10 8.23 -8.62
CA GLU A 149 -15.24 7.87 -9.74
C GLU A 149 -13.87 8.56 -9.63
N GLU A 150 -13.84 9.86 -9.37
CA GLU A 150 -12.58 10.58 -9.24
C GLU A 150 -11.78 10.13 -8.01
N LEU A 151 -12.45 9.88 -6.88
CA LEU A 151 -11.82 9.32 -5.69
C LEU A 151 -11.36 7.87 -5.86
N ARG A 152 -12.00 7.09 -6.74
CA ARG A 152 -11.59 5.72 -7.11
C ARG A 152 -10.39 5.73 -8.04
N LEU A 153 -10.31 6.66 -8.98
CA LEU A 153 -9.12 6.92 -9.80
C LEU A 153 -7.92 7.29 -8.92
N PHE A 154 -8.13 7.98 -7.80
CA PHE A 154 -7.07 8.25 -6.81
C PHE A 154 -6.72 7.05 -5.92
N ARG A 155 -7.61 6.06 -5.81
CA ARG A 155 -7.45 4.86 -4.97
C ARG A 155 -6.70 3.75 -5.68
N GLU A 156 -6.15 3.98 -6.87
CA GLU A 156 -5.12 3.10 -7.41
C GLU A 156 -3.94 3.10 -6.45
N GLN A 157 -3.26 1.95 -6.26
CA GLN A 157 -1.96 1.97 -5.60
C GLN A 157 -1.08 2.93 -6.38
N LEU A 158 -0.87 4.14 -5.87
CA LEU A 158 0.21 4.99 -6.32
C LEU A 158 1.47 4.15 -6.13
N ASP A 159 2.15 3.86 -7.22
CA ASP A 159 3.49 3.35 -7.15
C ASP A 159 4.41 4.41 -6.49
N LEU A 160 5.69 4.07 -6.33
CA LEU A 160 6.68 4.96 -5.74
C LEU A 160 6.84 6.33 -6.42
N PHE A 161 6.28 6.49 -7.61
CA PHE A 161 6.37 7.68 -8.44
C PHE A 161 4.99 8.35 -8.64
N GLY A 162 3.94 7.81 -8.03
CA GLY A 162 2.59 8.36 -8.11
C GLY A 162 1.78 7.89 -9.32
N GLU A 163 2.10 6.74 -9.93
CA GLU A 163 1.29 6.13 -11.00
C GLU A 163 0.54 4.88 -10.51
N GLY A 164 -0.70 4.67 -10.97
CA GLY A 164 -1.49 3.48 -10.59
C GLY A 164 -0.88 2.15 -11.06
N THR A 165 -1.06 1.09 -10.25
CA THR A 165 -0.67 -0.29 -10.60
C THR A 165 -1.65 -1.00 -11.53
N GLY A 166 -2.79 -0.38 -11.87
CA GLY A 166 -3.86 -0.95 -12.69
C GLY A 166 -4.71 -2.01 -11.98
N VAL A 167 -4.56 -2.12 -10.66
CA VAL A 167 -5.34 -3.01 -9.78
C VAL A 167 -5.98 -2.16 -8.67
N GLU A 168 -7.24 -2.45 -8.37
CA GLU A 168 -7.99 -1.80 -7.30
C GLU A 168 -7.36 -2.10 -5.93
N VAL A 169 -7.25 -1.07 -5.07
CA VAL A 169 -6.82 -1.25 -3.69
C VAL A 169 -7.86 -2.09 -2.96
N ASP A 170 -7.39 -3.19 -2.37
CA ASP A 170 -8.22 -4.09 -1.60
C ASP A 170 -8.34 -3.55 -0.17
N ASP A 171 -9.56 -3.22 0.28
CA ASP A 171 -9.86 -2.81 1.67
C ASP A 171 -9.42 -3.89 2.70
N ALA A 172 -9.14 -5.12 2.25
CA ALA A 172 -8.60 -6.19 3.09
C ALA A 172 -7.10 -6.02 3.46
N SER A 173 -6.39 -5.02 2.94
CA SER A 173 -5.01 -4.76 3.39
C SER A 173 -5.01 -4.10 4.76
N ALA A 174 -5.09 -4.94 5.79
CA ALA A 174 -4.99 -4.62 7.22
C ALA A 174 -3.60 -4.07 7.61
N LEU A 175 -3.19 -2.95 7.03
CA LEU A 175 -2.04 -2.17 7.49
C LEU A 175 -2.45 -0.90 8.24
N GLU A 176 -3.76 -0.56 8.28
CA GLU A 176 -4.27 0.64 8.97
C GLU A 176 -5.19 0.35 10.17
N SER A 177 -5.53 -0.90 10.47
CA SER A 177 -6.23 -1.23 11.72
C SER A 177 -5.22 -1.46 12.85
N ASP A 178 -5.21 -0.58 13.85
CA ASP A 178 -4.51 -0.77 15.13
C ASP A 178 -5.00 -2.03 15.89
N ASP A 179 -6.11 -2.62 15.44
CA ASP A 179 -6.66 -3.85 15.98
C ASP A 179 -6.00 -5.08 15.35
N ILE A 180 -5.37 -5.87 16.23
CA ILE A 180 -4.98 -7.24 15.95
C ILE A 180 -6.25 -8.03 15.59
N GLU A 181 -6.44 -8.40 14.31
CA GLU A 181 -7.56 -9.29 13.96
C GLU A 181 -7.44 -10.64 14.68
N GLN A 182 -6.21 -11.11 15.01
CA GLN A 182 -5.99 -12.33 15.80
C GLN A 182 -4.75 -12.28 16.71
N PRO A 183 -4.88 -12.47 18.04
CA PRO A 183 -3.74 -12.56 18.93
C PRO A 183 -2.93 -13.81 18.58
N PHE A 184 -1.68 -13.61 18.15
CA PHE A 184 -0.70 -14.69 18.05
C PHE A 184 -0.12 -14.96 19.44
N ASP A 185 0.40 -16.17 19.64
CA ASP A 185 1.11 -16.52 20.87
C ASP A 185 2.40 -15.68 20.97
N PRO A 186 2.51 -14.74 21.93
CA PRO A 186 3.72 -13.93 22.08
C PRO A 186 4.96 -14.79 22.38
N GLU A 187 4.79 -15.97 22.96
CA GLU A 187 5.88 -16.91 23.25
C GLU A 187 6.49 -17.53 21.98
N ALA A 188 5.79 -17.45 20.84
CA ALA A 188 6.30 -17.92 19.54
C ALA A 188 7.21 -16.89 18.83
N ILE A 189 7.32 -15.67 19.35
CA ILE A 189 8.24 -14.65 18.82
C ILE A 189 9.63 -14.85 19.43
N ASP A 190 10.58 -15.25 18.59
CA ASP A 190 12.00 -15.32 18.95
C ASP A 190 12.78 -14.33 18.08
N VAL A 191 13.03 -13.14 18.64
CA VAL A 191 13.82 -12.09 17.99
C VAL A 191 15.11 -11.89 18.77
N VAL A 192 16.24 -12.05 18.08
CA VAL A 192 17.57 -11.82 18.66
C VAL A 192 18.24 -10.62 18.00
N THR A 193 18.96 -9.84 18.81
CA THR A 193 19.78 -8.75 18.29
C THR A 193 21.18 -9.25 17.98
N ARG A 194 21.67 -8.94 16.78
CA ARG A 194 23.02 -9.25 16.30
C ARG A 194 23.70 -7.96 15.85
N ASN A 195 25.01 -7.88 16.05
CA ASN A 195 25.82 -6.73 15.63
C ASN A 195 26.90 -7.16 14.62
N PRO A 196 26.54 -7.75 13.46
CA PRO A 196 27.53 -8.14 12.47
C PRO A 196 28.24 -6.93 11.87
N THR A 197 29.51 -7.12 11.51
CA THR A 197 30.23 -6.13 10.70
C THR A 197 29.69 -6.11 9.27
N VAL A 198 29.88 -4.98 8.58
CA VAL A 198 29.61 -4.85 7.15
C VAL A 198 30.30 -5.98 6.37
N GLU A 199 31.56 -6.28 6.65
CA GLU A 199 32.28 -7.36 5.96
C GLU A 199 31.60 -8.73 6.12
N LEU A 200 31.11 -9.06 7.32
CA LEU A 200 30.38 -10.31 7.57
C LEU A 200 29.08 -10.35 6.78
N LEU A 201 28.32 -9.26 6.77
CA LEU A 201 27.08 -9.17 5.99
C LEU A 201 27.36 -9.33 4.49
N LEU A 202 28.36 -8.64 3.94
CA LEU A 202 28.72 -8.74 2.53
C LEU A 202 29.23 -10.13 2.14
N SER A 203 29.97 -10.79 3.02
CA SER A 203 30.38 -12.19 2.83
C SER A 203 29.16 -13.14 2.78
N ARG A 204 28.18 -12.94 3.67
CA ARG A 204 26.92 -13.69 3.65
C ARG A 204 26.09 -13.41 2.39
N VAL A 205 26.04 -12.17 1.90
CA VAL A 205 25.42 -11.83 0.60
C VAL A 205 26.13 -12.58 -0.54
N SER A 206 27.46 -12.51 -0.58
CA SER A 206 28.26 -13.11 -1.67
C SER A 206 28.15 -14.64 -1.72
N SER A 207 27.87 -15.28 -0.58
CA SER A 207 27.68 -16.73 -0.46
C SER A 207 26.22 -17.17 -0.61
N GLY A 208 25.28 -16.25 -0.88
CA GLY A 208 23.85 -16.54 -0.94
C GLY A 208 23.21 -16.89 0.41
N ARG A 209 23.91 -16.62 1.53
CA ARG A 209 23.40 -16.77 2.90
C ARG A 209 22.54 -15.58 3.35
N ILE A 210 22.60 -14.47 2.63
CA ILE A 210 21.64 -13.38 2.72
C ILE A 210 20.97 -13.25 1.36
N ASP A 211 19.65 -13.41 1.30
CA ASP A 211 18.86 -13.09 0.12
C ASP A 211 18.49 -11.60 0.19
N LEU A 212 19.07 -10.81 -0.71
CA LEU A 212 18.76 -9.38 -0.87
C LEU A 212 17.55 -9.13 -1.78
N MET A 213 16.84 -10.20 -2.17
CA MET A 213 15.66 -10.16 -3.03
C MET A 213 15.96 -9.44 -4.35
N PRO A 214 16.75 -10.03 -5.27
CA PRO A 214 17.18 -9.36 -6.50
C PRO A 214 16.03 -8.80 -7.35
N ASP A 215 14.88 -9.47 -7.35
CA ASP A 215 13.64 -8.99 -7.99
C ASP A 215 13.19 -7.63 -7.45
N PHE A 216 13.35 -7.41 -6.14
CA PHE A 216 13.09 -6.12 -5.52
C PHE A 216 14.11 -5.08 -5.97
N GLN A 217 15.40 -5.39 -5.88
CA GLN A 217 16.47 -4.45 -6.23
C GLN A 217 16.38 -3.95 -7.68
N ARG A 218 15.96 -4.83 -8.61
CA ARG A 218 15.80 -4.49 -10.03
C ARG A 218 14.56 -3.64 -10.32
N ARG A 219 13.48 -3.80 -9.56
CA ARG A 219 12.16 -3.18 -9.84
C ARG A 219 11.92 -1.88 -9.07
N TRP A 220 12.40 -1.77 -7.84
CA TRP A 220 12.06 -0.67 -6.93
C TRP A 220 12.89 0.59 -7.08
N GLY A 221 13.85 0.58 -8.01
CA GLY A 221 14.89 1.58 -8.04
C GLY A 221 15.73 1.43 -6.78
N ILE A 222 16.99 1.09 -6.97
CA ILE A 222 17.98 1.39 -5.94
C ILE A 222 17.77 2.87 -5.60
N TRP A 223 17.77 3.24 -4.31
CA TRP A 223 17.77 4.65 -3.87
C TRP A 223 18.49 5.54 -4.89
N ASP A 224 18.02 6.76 -5.16
CA ASP A 224 18.77 7.61 -6.09
C ASP A 224 20.26 7.74 -5.65
N GLN A 225 21.15 8.01 -6.61
CA GLN A 225 22.58 8.01 -6.33
C GLN A 225 22.95 8.96 -5.18
N LYS A 226 22.19 10.06 -5.04
CA LYS A 226 22.26 11.00 -3.92
C LYS A 226 21.98 10.35 -2.56
N ARG A 227 20.85 9.66 -2.38
CA ARG A 227 20.51 8.95 -1.13
C ARG A 227 21.52 7.83 -0.83
N GLN A 228 21.95 7.10 -1.85
CA GLN A 228 22.98 6.07 -1.69
C GLN A 228 24.29 6.67 -1.18
N SER A 229 24.74 7.77 -1.79
CA SER A 229 25.99 8.44 -1.43
C SER A 229 25.95 9.00 -0.02
N ARG A 230 24.81 9.57 0.40
CA ARG A 230 24.60 10.06 1.77
C ARG A 230 24.63 8.94 2.82
N LEU A 231 24.18 7.74 2.49
CA LEU A 231 24.31 6.58 3.39
C LEU A 231 25.78 6.22 3.58
N ILE A 232 26.55 6.13 2.49
CA ILE A 232 27.98 5.83 2.56
C ILE A 232 28.72 6.93 3.32
N GLU A 233 28.37 8.20 3.10
CA GLU A 233 28.89 9.34 3.86
C GLU A 233 28.66 9.17 5.35
N SER A 234 27.43 8.85 5.77
CA SER A 234 27.09 8.58 7.17
C SER A 234 27.97 7.48 7.78
N LEU A 235 28.16 6.36 7.08
CA LEU A 235 29.02 5.27 7.56
C LEU A 235 30.49 5.70 7.66
N LEU A 236 31.00 6.45 6.68
CA LEU A 236 32.36 7.01 6.71
C LEU A 236 32.55 8.00 7.87
N LEU A 237 31.51 8.75 8.23
CA LEU A 237 31.47 9.67 9.36
C LEU A 237 31.20 8.99 10.72
N ARG A 238 30.96 7.66 10.73
CA ARG A 238 30.57 6.88 11.92
C ARG A 238 29.22 7.32 12.53
N ILE A 239 28.33 7.82 11.69
CA ILE A 239 26.94 8.11 12.07
C ILE A 239 26.18 6.78 12.05
N PRO A 240 25.55 6.36 13.16
CA PRO A 240 24.73 5.16 13.20
C PRO A 240 23.58 5.23 12.19
N ILE A 241 23.31 4.12 11.51
CA ILE A 241 22.17 3.99 10.61
C ILE A 241 21.04 3.23 11.32
N PRO A 242 19.78 3.38 10.87
CA PRO A 242 18.66 2.60 11.42
C PRO A 242 18.92 1.10 11.36
N VAL A 243 18.39 0.39 12.37
CA VAL A 243 18.51 -1.07 12.50
C VAL A 243 18.01 -1.79 11.25
N LEU A 244 18.54 -2.98 10.98
CA LEU A 244 18.07 -3.86 9.92
C LEU A 244 17.18 -4.95 10.53
N TYR A 245 16.17 -5.38 9.79
CA TYR A 245 15.32 -6.50 10.19
C TYR A 245 15.47 -7.64 9.20
N ALA A 246 15.68 -8.85 9.71
CA ALA A 246 15.84 -10.05 8.91
C ALA A 246 15.04 -11.23 9.48
N ALA A 247 14.55 -12.12 8.62
CA ALA A 247 14.05 -13.43 8.99
C ALA A 247 15.10 -14.51 8.71
N GLU A 248 15.25 -15.45 9.63
CA GLU A 248 16.03 -16.67 9.43
C GLU A 248 15.13 -17.78 8.88
N ASP A 249 15.59 -18.48 7.84
CA ASP A 249 14.95 -19.68 7.31
C ASP A 249 15.52 -20.98 7.91
N GLU A 250 14.98 -22.12 7.52
CA GLU A 250 15.40 -23.44 8.04
C GLU A 250 16.87 -23.76 7.76
N ASP A 251 17.42 -23.21 6.66
CA ASP A 251 18.80 -23.38 6.21
C ASP A 251 19.76 -22.30 6.79
N GLU A 252 19.30 -21.52 7.77
CA GLU A 252 20.02 -20.40 8.39
C GLU A 252 20.43 -19.30 7.39
N ARG A 253 19.70 -19.18 6.29
CA ARG A 253 19.78 -18.03 5.40
C ARG A 253 18.93 -16.91 5.98
N TRP A 254 19.36 -15.68 5.71
CA TRP A 254 18.72 -14.48 6.20
C TRP A 254 18.02 -13.76 5.05
N GLU A 255 16.76 -13.47 5.24
CA GLU A 255 15.95 -12.68 4.32
C GLU A 255 15.79 -11.29 4.92
N ILE A 256 16.34 -10.28 4.26
CA ILE A 256 16.25 -8.90 4.75
C ILE A 256 14.85 -8.37 4.42
N VAL A 257 14.14 -7.90 5.44
CA VAL A 257 12.75 -7.42 5.28
C VAL A 257 12.67 -5.90 5.41
N ASP A 258 13.45 -5.30 6.31
CA ASP A 258 13.72 -3.86 6.29
C ASP A 258 15.23 -3.61 6.25
N GLY A 259 15.60 -2.62 5.45
CA GLY A 259 16.98 -2.23 5.21
C GLY A 259 17.61 -2.86 3.98
N ILE A 260 16.82 -3.49 3.11
CA ILE A 260 17.28 -3.98 1.80
C ILE A 260 18.02 -2.87 1.05
N GLN A 261 17.44 -1.67 0.95
CA GLN A 261 18.08 -0.53 0.26
C GLN A 261 19.40 -0.10 0.91
N ARG A 262 19.49 -0.16 2.25
CA ARG A 262 20.70 0.19 3.00
C ARG A 262 21.80 -0.85 2.74
N LEU A 263 21.51 -2.14 2.92
CA LEU A 263 22.49 -3.20 2.72
C LEU A 263 22.89 -3.34 1.24
N SER A 264 21.95 -3.17 0.31
CA SER A 264 22.23 -3.18 -1.14
C SER A 264 23.11 -2.00 -1.55
N THR A 265 22.92 -0.82 -0.98
CA THR A 265 23.78 0.34 -1.22
C THR A 265 25.21 0.08 -0.73
N ILE A 266 25.35 -0.49 0.47
CA ILE A 266 26.65 -0.86 1.05
C ILE A 266 27.33 -1.92 0.16
N ALA A 267 26.60 -2.94 -0.26
CA ALA A 267 27.09 -3.96 -1.19
C ALA A 267 27.51 -3.34 -2.52
N ARG A 268 26.69 -2.47 -3.12
CA ARG A 268 26.99 -1.78 -4.38
C ARG A 268 28.26 -0.93 -4.30
N PHE A 269 28.50 -0.27 -3.18
CA PHE A 269 29.68 0.56 -3.01
C PHE A 269 30.94 -0.29 -2.78
N VAL A 270 30.88 -1.26 -1.87
CA VAL A 270 32.06 -2.02 -1.39
C VAL A 270 32.39 -3.22 -2.28
N ARG A 271 31.37 -3.92 -2.80
CA ARG A 271 31.48 -5.16 -3.58
C ARG A 271 30.35 -5.26 -4.63
N PRO A 272 30.31 -4.33 -5.61
CA PRO A 272 29.23 -4.27 -6.63
C PRO A 272 28.99 -5.57 -7.38
N GLU A 273 30.03 -6.39 -7.57
CA GLU A 273 29.98 -7.70 -8.20
C GLU A 273 29.12 -8.72 -7.45
N SER A 274 28.95 -8.57 -6.12
CA SER A 274 28.13 -9.48 -5.30
C SER A 274 26.63 -9.36 -5.54
N ILE A 275 26.21 -8.30 -6.23
CA ILE A 275 24.81 -8.01 -6.54
C ILE A 275 24.62 -7.67 -8.02
N GLU A 276 25.59 -8.02 -8.89
CA GLU A 276 25.54 -7.78 -10.33
C GLU A 276 25.25 -6.31 -10.70
N SER A 277 25.79 -5.35 -9.93
CA SER A 277 25.53 -3.93 -10.11
C SER A 277 26.76 -3.17 -10.61
N GLN A 278 26.55 -2.01 -11.24
CA GLN A 278 27.63 -1.08 -11.54
C GLN A 278 28.14 -0.41 -10.25
N PRO A 279 29.46 -0.19 -10.10
CA PRO A 279 30.02 0.48 -8.93
C PRO A 279 29.33 1.81 -8.63
N LEU A 280 29.00 2.03 -7.36
CA LEU A 280 28.49 3.33 -6.92
C LEU A 280 29.63 4.35 -6.87
N LEU A 281 29.47 5.45 -7.60
CA LEU A 281 30.31 6.65 -7.45
C LEU A 281 29.59 7.62 -6.51
N LEU A 282 30.30 8.14 -5.51
CA LEU A 282 29.70 9.06 -4.55
C LEU A 282 29.30 10.39 -5.23
N SER A 283 28.11 10.87 -4.93
CA SER A 283 27.60 12.14 -5.45
C SER A 283 26.75 12.90 -4.43
N ASN A 284 26.75 14.23 -4.51
CA ASN A 284 25.96 15.12 -3.64
C ASN A 284 26.23 14.91 -2.14
N LEU A 285 27.50 14.73 -1.79
CA LEU A 285 28.00 14.66 -0.42
C LEU A 285 27.81 16.02 0.30
N GLN A 286 27.63 16.01 1.62
CA GLN A 286 27.42 17.23 2.42
C GLN A 286 28.64 17.64 3.24
N TYR A 287 29.49 16.68 3.62
CA TYR A 287 30.63 16.90 4.51
C TYR A 287 31.93 16.38 3.89
N LEU A 288 31.85 15.31 3.10
CA LEU A 288 32.98 14.60 2.51
C LEU A 288 33.16 14.97 1.03
N GLU A 289 32.98 16.24 0.65
CA GLU A 289 33.05 16.72 -0.75
C GLU A 289 34.34 16.31 -1.49
N ALA A 290 35.46 16.14 -0.79
CA ALA A 290 36.72 15.64 -1.36
C ALA A 290 36.61 14.21 -1.96
N TYR A 291 35.57 13.47 -1.61
CA TYR A 291 35.26 12.13 -2.10
C TYR A 291 34.15 12.12 -3.16
N GLU A 292 33.72 13.28 -3.66
CA GLU A 292 32.79 13.37 -4.78
C GLU A 292 33.37 12.67 -6.02
N GLY A 293 32.55 11.87 -6.69
CA GLY A 293 32.92 11.04 -7.84
C GLY A 293 33.79 9.82 -7.51
N LYS A 294 34.10 9.57 -6.24
CA LYS A 294 34.96 8.45 -5.82
C LYS A 294 34.19 7.15 -5.64
N SER A 295 34.83 6.04 -5.98
CA SER A 295 34.40 4.67 -5.67
C SER A 295 35.05 4.18 -4.38
N PHE A 296 34.67 2.98 -3.92
CA PHE A 296 35.31 2.35 -2.76
C PHE A 296 36.83 2.14 -2.96
N ASN A 297 37.27 1.86 -4.19
CA ASN A 297 38.68 1.61 -4.48
C ASN A 297 39.55 2.88 -4.33
N ASP A 298 38.95 4.05 -4.53
CA ASP A 298 39.62 5.34 -4.41
C ASP A 298 39.78 5.82 -2.95
N LEU A 299 39.16 5.13 -1.99
CA LEU A 299 39.28 5.46 -0.57
C LEU A 299 40.65 5.08 -0.02
N SER A 300 41.12 5.81 1.00
CA SER A 300 42.29 5.39 1.78
C SER A 300 42.01 4.07 2.50
N GLU A 301 43.06 3.27 2.76
CA GLU A 301 42.91 1.99 3.47
C GLU A 301 42.25 2.17 4.84
N LYS A 302 42.54 3.26 5.55
CA LYS A 302 41.87 3.61 6.82
C LYS A 302 40.34 3.72 6.68
N LEU A 303 39.85 4.30 5.59
CA LEU A 303 38.41 4.45 5.34
C LEU A 303 37.78 3.15 4.82
N LYS A 304 38.50 2.36 4.02
CA LYS A 304 38.06 1.02 3.62
C LYS A 304 37.89 0.11 4.82
N THR A 305 38.89 0.05 5.71
CA THR A 305 38.81 -0.69 6.98
C THR A 305 37.66 -0.20 7.84
N ARG A 306 37.50 1.12 7.98
CA ARG A 306 36.37 1.71 8.72
C ARG A 306 35.03 1.21 8.21
N LEU A 307 34.79 1.24 6.89
CA LEU A 307 33.54 0.75 6.32
C LEU A 307 33.33 -0.75 6.59
N ARG A 308 34.34 -1.58 6.33
CA ARG A 308 34.26 -3.04 6.51
C ARG A 308 34.00 -3.45 7.96
N GLU A 309 34.63 -2.76 8.91
CA GLU A 309 34.52 -3.03 10.35
C GLU A 309 33.33 -2.31 11.01
N THR A 310 32.55 -1.52 10.27
CA THR A 310 31.36 -0.89 10.83
C THR A 310 30.37 -1.98 11.24
N GLU A 311 29.96 -1.97 12.51
CA GLU A 311 28.93 -2.86 13.03
C GLU A 311 27.54 -2.31 12.72
N LEU A 312 26.67 -3.15 12.18
CA LEU A 312 25.26 -2.83 11.95
C LEU A 312 24.40 -3.63 12.93
N VAL A 313 23.37 -3.01 13.48
CA VAL A 313 22.41 -3.69 14.35
C VAL A 313 21.37 -4.39 13.49
N VAL A 314 21.24 -5.70 13.67
CA VAL A 314 20.26 -6.54 12.97
C VAL A 314 19.36 -7.21 14.02
N HIS A 315 18.06 -6.96 13.93
CA HIS A 315 17.06 -7.75 14.63
C HIS A 315 16.67 -8.94 13.75
N LEU A 316 17.09 -10.13 14.18
CA LEU A 316 16.89 -11.38 13.47
C LEU A 316 15.71 -12.14 14.09
N ILE A 317 14.65 -12.32 13.31
CA ILE A 317 13.54 -13.22 13.66
C ILE A 317 13.97 -14.65 13.36
N ARG A 318 14.06 -15.50 14.37
CA ARG A 318 14.65 -16.84 14.25
C ARG A 318 13.69 -17.81 13.54
N LYS A 319 14.26 -18.90 13.02
CA LYS A 319 13.53 -19.93 12.25
C LYS A 319 12.35 -20.58 12.98
N GLY A 320 12.35 -20.57 14.32
CA GLY A 320 11.26 -21.11 15.14
C GLY A 320 9.97 -20.27 15.12
N THR A 321 10.01 -19.01 14.65
CA THR A 321 8.83 -18.15 14.61
C THR A 321 7.95 -18.49 13.40
N PRO A 322 6.64 -18.77 13.60
CA PRO A 322 5.73 -19.09 12.50
C PRO A 322 5.67 -17.99 11.43
N PRO A 323 5.53 -18.32 10.13
CA PRO A 323 5.45 -17.33 9.05
C PRO A 323 4.36 -16.27 9.24
N GLU A 324 3.21 -16.66 9.78
CA GLU A 324 2.08 -15.76 10.04
C GLU A 324 2.46 -14.72 11.11
N VAL A 325 3.25 -15.13 12.10
CA VAL A 325 3.81 -14.24 13.13
C VAL A 325 4.90 -13.35 12.54
N LYS A 326 5.79 -13.91 11.69
CA LYS A 326 6.78 -13.12 10.93
C LYS A 326 6.10 -12.03 10.12
N PHE A 327 5.03 -12.37 9.38
CA PHE A 327 4.23 -11.41 8.60
C PHE A 327 3.73 -10.26 9.47
N ASN A 328 3.09 -10.56 10.60
CA ASN A 328 2.54 -9.54 11.51
C ASN A 328 3.63 -8.65 12.12
N VAL A 329 4.75 -9.24 12.55
CA VAL A 329 5.90 -8.50 13.07
C VAL A 329 6.45 -7.56 11.99
N PHE A 330 6.61 -8.05 10.76
CA PHE A 330 7.09 -7.23 9.65
C PHE A 330 6.11 -6.16 9.21
N ALA A 331 4.81 -6.47 9.13
CA ALA A 331 3.77 -5.50 8.81
C ALA A 331 3.81 -4.29 9.76
N ARG A 332 4.06 -4.53 11.06
CA ARG A 332 4.22 -3.48 12.08
C ARG A 332 5.52 -2.69 11.95
N ILE A 333 6.63 -3.37 11.68
CA ILE A 333 7.96 -2.74 11.57
C ILE A 333 8.08 -1.91 10.28
N ASN A 334 7.40 -2.31 9.21
CA ASN A 334 7.41 -1.63 7.90
C ASN A 334 6.68 -0.27 7.89
N SER A 335 6.40 0.30 9.06
CA SER A 335 5.85 1.66 9.22
C SER A 335 6.89 2.78 9.02
N GLY A 336 8.19 2.45 9.01
CA GLY A 336 9.28 3.41 8.77
C GLY A 336 9.82 3.39 7.33
N GLY A 337 9.33 4.26 6.45
CA GLY A 337 9.81 4.40 5.06
C GLY A 337 8.77 4.00 4.02
N ILE A 338 9.20 3.56 2.83
CA ILE A 338 8.28 2.96 1.85
C ILE A 338 7.93 1.56 2.36
N ALA A 339 6.69 1.37 2.80
CA ALA A 339 6.21 0.06 3.22
C ALA A 339 6.16 -0.93 2.05
N LEU A 340 6.56 -2.17 2.32
CA LEU A 340 6.28 -3.32 1.45
C LEU A 340 4.76 -3.54 1.40
N SER A 341 4.20 -3.82 0.22
CA SER A 341 2.83 -4.30 0.11
C SER A 341 2.65 -5.67 0.79
N PRO A 342 1.41 -6.09 1.10
CA PRO A 342 1.16 -7.43 1.63
C PRO A 342 1.77 -8.53 0.77
N GLN A 343 1.66 -8.45 -0.55
CA GLN A 343 2.26 -9.47 -1.42
C GLN A 343 3.79 -9.45 -1.40
N GLU A 344 4.41 -8.27 -1.31
CA GLU A 344 5.85 -8.14 -1.14
C GLU A 344 6.34 -8.78 0.17
N LEU A 345 5.58 -8.60 1.26
CA LEU A 345 5.84 -9.25 2.55
C LEU A 345 5.70 -10.77 2.46
N ARG A 346 4.62 -11.28 1.87
CA ARG A 346 4.41 -12.73 1.65
C ARG A 346 5.53 -13.33 0.80
N HIS A 347 5.95 -12.58 -0.22
CA HIS A 347 7.10 -12.93 -1.03
C HIS A 347 8.33 -13.04 -0.15
N ALA A 348 8.65 -12.03 0.67
CA ALA A 348 9.81 -12.00 1.54
C ALA A 348 9.85 -13.15 2.55
N ILE A 349 8.76 -13.47 3.23
CA ILE A 349 8.75 -14.47 4.32
C ILE A 349 8.58 -15.92 3.87
N THR A 350 8.23 -16.15 2.60
CA THR A 350 7.97 -17.50 2.06
C THR A 350 8.89 -17.82 0.88
N PRO A 351 10.19 -18.10 1.13
CA PRO A 351 11.13 -18.51 0.09
C PRO A 351 10.75 -19.84 -0.55
N GLY A 352 11.13 -19.99 -1.82
CA GLY A 352 11.00 -21.24 -2.56
C GLY A 352 10.66 -21.06 -4.04
N ALA A 353 10.55 -22.19 -4.75
CA ALA A 353 10.30 -22.23 -6.19
C ALA A 353 9.00 -21.52 -6.62
N GLY A 354 8.00 -21.47 -5.73
CA GLY A 354 6.74 -20.78 -5.92
C GLY A 354 6.90 -19.30 -6.31
N ARG A 355 7.91 -18.60 -5.76
CA ARG A 355 8.22 -17.20 -6.13
C ARG A 355 8.43 -17.05 -7.65
N GLY A 356 9.26 -17.95 -8.22
CA GLY A 356 9.56 -17.96 -9.65
C GLY A 356 8.37 -18.43 -10.50
N LEU A 357 7.59 -19.39 -10.00
CA LEU A 357 6.38 -19.86 -10.68
C LEU A 357 5.34 -18.74 -10.82
N LEU A 358 5.03 -18.03 -9.73
CA LEU A 358 4.10 -16.90 -9.74
C LEU A 358 4.54 -15.81 -10.72
N ALA A 359 5.83 -15.46 -10.70
CA ALA A 359 6.39 -14.48 -11.64
C ALA A 359 6.30 -14.94 -13.10
N LYS A 360 6.62 -16.22 -13.38
CA LYS A 360 6.53 -16.82 -14.72
C LYS A 360 5.09 -16.82 -15.23
N TRP A 361 4.12 -17.13 -14.38
CA TRP A 361 2.72 -17.22 -14.76
C TRP A 361 2.08 -15.83 -14.93
N ALA A 362 2.44 -14.88 -14.09
CA ALA A 362 2.07 -13.46 -14.24
C ALA A 362 2.65 -12.85 -15.53
N SER A 363 3.78 -13.36 -16.03
CA SER A 363 4.39 -12.91 -17.29
C SER A 363 3.91 -13.72 -18.51
N SER A 364 2.98 -14.66 -18.35
CA SER A 364 2.50 -15.50 -19.46
C SER A 364 1.53 -14.74 -20.37
N GLU A 365 1.56 -15.07 -21.66
CA GLU A 365 0.75 -14.39 -22.68
C GLU A 365 -0.76 -14.46 -22.36
N ASP A 366 -1.24 -15.59 -21.86
CA ASP A 366 -2.65 -15.77 -21.50
C ASP A 366 -3.08 -14.78 -20.39
N PHE A 367 -2.26 -14.65 -19.34
CA PHE A 367 -2.53 -13.69 -18.25
C PHE A 367 -2.45 -12.25 -18.75
N LEU A 368 -1.43 -11.94 -19.54
CA LEU A 368 -1.26 -10.60 -20.10
C LEU A 368 -2.42 -10.20 -21.01
N LYS A 369 -2.97 -11.13 -21.81
CA LYS A 369 -4.18 -10.89 -22.62
C LYS A 369 -5.42 -10.72 -21.76
N ALA A 370 -5.66 -11.64 -20.81
CA ALA A 370 -6.83 -11.59 -19.95
C ALA A 370 -6.86 -10.34 -19.06
N THR A 371 -5.69 -9.82 -18.67
CA THR A 371 -5.59 -8.59 -17.89
C THR A 371 -5.45 -7.33 -18.75
N ASP A 372 -5.43 -7.46 -20.07
CA ASP A 372 -5.12 -6.39 -21.04
C ASP A 372 -3.83 -5.63 -20.71
N LYS A 373 -2.84 -6.34 -20.17
CA LYS A 373 -1.52 -5.81 -19.76
C LYS A 373 -1.59 -4.62 -18.80
N SER A 374 -2.72 -4.42 -18.11
CA SER A 374 -2.90 -3.27 -17.23
C SER A 374 -2.27 -3.46 -15.85
N VAL A 375 -2.00 -4.70 -15.43
CA VAL A 375 -1.40 -4.98 -14.13
C VAL A 375 0.10 -4.74 -14.17
N LYS A 376 0.55 -3.72 -13.43
CA LYS A 376 1.98 -3.43 -13.33
C LYS A 376 2.63 -4.36 -12.30
N PRO A 377 3.80 -4.95 -12.62
CA PRO A 377 4.49 -5.89 -11.73
C PRO A 377 5.26 -5.21 -10.59
N ILE A 378 5.12 -3.90 -10.44
CA ILE A 378 5.95 -3.08 -9.54
C ILE A 378 5.67 -3.45 -8.09
N ARG A 379 4.42 -3.39 -7.62
CA ARG A 379 4.01 -3.79 -6.26
C ARG A 379 3.69 -5.30 -6.10
N MET A 380 4.10 -6.12 -7.06
CA MET A 380 3.78 -7.56 -7.12
C MET A 380 2.27 -7.89 -7.16
N ASP A 381 1.39 -6.94 -7.53
CA ASP A 381 -0.04 -7.21 -7.68
C ASP A 381 -0.32 -8.31 -8.73
N ASP A 382 0.49 -8.34 -9.78
CA ASP A 382 0.48 -9.40 -10.80
C ASP A 382 0.66 -10.80 -10.16
N ARG A 383 1.65 -10.93 -9.28
CA ARG A 383 1.93 -12.17 -8.54
C ARG A 383 0.85 -12.47 -7.52
N GLU A 384 0.24 -11.46 -6.89
CA GLU A 384 -0.87 -11.66 -5.95
C GLU A 384 -2.11 -12.22 -6.65
N LEU A 385 -2.47 -11.69 -7.83
CA LEU A 385 -3.60 -12.21 -8.61
C LEU A 385 -3.40 -13.70 -8.92
N VAL A 386 -2.23 -14.07 -9.44
CA VAL A 386 -1.87 -15.48 -9.67
C VAL A 386 -1.94 -16.29 -8.37
N LEU A 387 -1.44 -15.76 -7.26
CA LEU A 387 -1.44 -16.46 -5.98
C LEU A 387 -2.86 -16.69 -5.45
N ARG A 388 -3.76 -15.72 -5.59
CA ARG A 388 -5.18 -15.87 -5.20
C ARG A 388 -5.85 -16.96 -6.02
N PHE A 389 -5.60 -17.03 -7.33
CA PHE A 389 -6.05 -18.15 -8.15
C PHE A 389 -5.53 -19.48 -7.59
N VAL A 390 -4.21 -19.60 -7.35
CA VAL A 390 -3.60 -20.82 -6.81
C VAL A 390 -4.22 -21.22 -5.48
N ALA A 391 -4.40 -20.27 -4.57
CA ALA A 391 -4.95 -20.52 -3.25
C ALA A 391 -6.38 -21.07 -3.33
N PHE A 392 -7.28 -20.37 -4.01
CA PHE A 392 -8.68 -20.79 -4.10
C PHE A 392 -8.92 -22.00 -5.01
N TYR A 393 -8.09 -22.19 -6.04
CA TYR A 393 -8.19 -23.37 -6.90
C TYR A 393 -7.66 -24.63 -6.20
N SER A 394 -6.48 -24.56 -5.57
CA SER A 394 -5.81 -25.73 -4.98
C SER A 394 -6.27 -26.05 -3.56
N LEU A 395 -6.46 -25.06 -2.68
CA LEU A 395 -6.92 -25.28 -1.30
C LEU A 395 -8.45 -25.39 -1.25
N GLY A 396 -9.14 -24.64 -2.13
CA GLY A 396 -10.60 -24.60 -2.19
C GLY A 396 -11.21 -23.47 -1.37
N VAL A 397 -12.35 -22.95 -1.85
CA VAL A 397 -13.11 -21.86 -1.20
C VAL A 397 -13.56 -22.26 0.21
N SER A 398 -13.98 -23.51 0.40
CA SER A 398 -14.41 -24.04 1.71
C SER A 398 -13.28 -24.11 2.74
N TYR A 399 -12.02 -24.13 2.30
CA TYR A 399 -10.87 -24.06 3.20
C TYR A 399 -10.69 -22.66 3.80
N TYR A 400 -11.16 -21.62 3.09
CA TYR A 400 -11.20 -20.26 3.60
C TYR A 400 -12.37 -20.10 4.58
N ASN A 401 -12.15 -20.54 5.83
CA ASN A 401 -13.15 -20.56 6.89
C ASN A 401 -12.91 -19.50 7.97
N ARG A 402 -11.90 -18.65 7.80
CA ARG A 402 -11.54 -17.53 8.67
C ARG A 402 -11.19 -16.34 7.80
N ALA A 403 -11.50 -15.13 8.28
CA ALA A 403 -11.18 -13.88 7.61
C ALA A 403 -9.68 -13.57 7.77
N ASP A 404 -8.82 -14.41 7.20
CA ASP A 404 -7.35 -14.28 7.22
C ASP A 404 -6.81 -14.55 5.81
N MET A 405 -6.93 -13.54 4.95
CA MET A 405 -6.46 -13.65 3.56
C MET A 405 -4.94 -13.81 3.51
N ASP A 406 -4.20 -13.12 4.38
CA ASP A 406 -2.74 -13.20 4.43
C ASP A 406 -2.26 -14.61 4.77
N GLY A 407 -2.76 -15.18 5.86
CA GLY A 407 -2.45 -16.55 6.26
C GLY A 407 -2.84 -17.58 5.19
N PHE A 408 -4.00 -17.41 4.57
CA PHE A 408 -4.46 -18.29 3.49
C PHE A 408 -3.53 -18.25 2.26
N LEU A 409 -3.09 -17.06 1.84
CA LEU A 409 -2.16 -16.90 0.72
C LEU A 409 -0.74 -17.37 1.06
N ILE A 410 -0.26 -17.16 2.30
CA ILE A 410 1.00 -17.72 2.80
C ILE A 410 0.96 -19.25 2.73
N GLN A 411 -0.14 -19.86 3.19
CA GLN A 411 -0.32 -21.30 3.12
C GLN A 411 -0.31 -21.81 1.68
N ALA A 412 -0.97 -21.11 0.76
CA ALA A 412 -0.95 -21.45 -0.66
C ALA A 412 0.47 -21.38 -1.25
N MET A 413 1.27 -20.37 -0.90
CA MET A 413 2.68 -20.30 -1.31
C MET A 413 3.50 -21.48 -0.77
N ARG A 414 3.31 -21.87 0.49
CA ARG A 414 3.99 -23.02 1.10
C ARG A 414 3.61 -24.34 0.41
N SER A 415 2.33 -24.51 0.08
CA SER A 415 1.84 -25.66 -0.68
C SER A 415 2.45 -25.68 -2.08
N LEU A 416 2.47 -24.53 -2.78
CA LEU A 416 3.06 -24.40 -4.12
C LEU A 416 4.55 -24.77 -4.13
N ASN A 417 5.31 -24.40 -3.09
CA ASN A 417 6.73 -24.77 -2.94
C ASN A 417 6.99 -26.27 -2.80
N ARG A 418 5.96 -27.07 -2.48
CA ARG A 418 6.06 -28.51 -2.25
C ARG A 418 5.43 -29.34 -3.36
N LEU A 419 4.87 -28.69 -4.39
CA LEU A 419 4.25 -29.40 -5.50
C LEU A 419 5.30 -30.08 -6.38
N GLU A 420 4.98 -31.30 -6.81
CA GLU A 420 5.77 -32.03 -7.79
C GLU A 420 5.61 -31.41 -9.19
N PRO A 421 6.58 -31.57 -10.10
CA PRO A 421 6.54 -30.98 -11.44
C PRO A 421 5.24 -31.28 -12.21
N ALA A 422 4.70 -32.50 -12.09
CA ALA A 422 3.46 -32.88 -12.76
C ALA A 422 2.23 -32.11 -12.23
N ASP A 423 2.19 -31.81 -10.93
CA ASP A 423 1.12 -31.02 -10.32
C ASP A 423 1.24 -29.54 -10.69
N ILE A 424 2.48 -29.02 -10.76
CA ILE A 424 2.76 -27.66 -11.23
C ILE A 424 2.25 -27.46 -12.66
N GLU A 425 2.52 -28.42 -13.56
CA GLU A 425 2.05 -28.36 -14.95
C GLU A 425 0.53 -28.45 -15.05
N ARG A 426 -0.13 -29.32 -14.26
CA ARG A 426 -1.60 -29.38 -14.19
C ARG A 426 -2.21 -28.05 -13.73
N LEU A 427 -1.66 -27.48 -12.66
CA LEU A 427 -2.11 -26.21 -12.11
C LEU A 427 -1.88 -25.05 -13.09
N LYS A 428 -0.74 -25.03 -13.81
CA LYS A 428 -0.48 -24.05 -14.87
C LYS A 428 -1.45 -24.23 -16.04
N ALA A 429 -1.76 -25.45 -16.45
CA ALA A 429 -2.72 -25.69 -17.52
C ALA A 429 -4.12 -25.16 -17.15
N ALA A 430 -4.58 -25.41 -15.92
CA ALA A 430 -5.84 -24.89 -15.41
C ALA A 430 -5.86 -23.34 -15.37
N PHE A 431 -4.79 -22.73 -14.87
CA PHE A 431 -4.63 -21.27 -14.86
C PHE A 431 -4.67 -20.68 -16.27
N SER A 432 -3.89 -21.24 -17.19
CA SER A 432 -3.78 -20.75 -18.58
C SER A 432 -5.11 -20.87 -19.32
N ARG A 433 -5.82 -21.99 -19.12
CA ARG A 433 -7.17 -22.19 -19.66
C ARG A 433 -8.16 -21.15 -19.12
N ALA A 434 -8.13 -20.86 -17.82
CA ALA A 434 -9.01 -19.86 -17.24
C ALA A 434 -8.73 -18.45 -17.78
N MET A 435 -7.45 -18.08 -17.93
CA MET A 435 -7.08 -16.78 -18.51
C MET A 435 -7.51 -16.68 -19.98
N LEU A 436 -7.32 -17.74 -20.76
CA LEU A 436 -7.78 -17.79 -22.15
C LEU A 436 -9.30 -17.65 -22.25
N LEU A 437 -10.07 -18.40 -21.47
CA LEU A 437 -11.53 -18.29 -21.43
C LEU A 437 -11.97 -16.88 -21.01
N ALA A 438 -11.33 -16.30 -19.99
CA ALA A 438 -11.63 -14.95 -19.54
C ALA A 438 -11.43 -13.94 -20.67
N TYR A 439 -10.33 -14.05 -21.43
CA TYR A 439 -10.08 -13.20 -22.60
C TYR A 439 -11.11 -13.42 -23.72
N LEU A 440 -11.46 -14.67 -24.05
CA LEU A 440 -12.41 -14.95 -25.13
C LEU A 440 -13.84 -14.48 -24.81
N ILE A 441 -14.21 -14.49 -23.52
CA ILE A 441 -15.53 -14.07 -23.03
C ILE A 441 -15.61 -12.56 -22.84
N PHE A 442 -14.66 -11.99 -22.10
CA PHE A 442 -14.73 -10.61 -21.59
C PHE A 442 -13.77 -9.65 -22.29
N GLU A 443 -12.86 -10.15 -23.12
CA GLU A 443 -11.82 -9.38 -23.80
C GLU A 443 -11.06 -8.47 -22.82
N GLY A 444 -10.93 -7.16 -23.11
CA GLY A 444 -10.23 -6.21 -22.23
C GLY A 444 -10.96 -5.90 -20.92
N GLU A 445 -12.21 -6.32 -20.76
CA GLU A 445 -13.03 -6.02 -19.58
C GLU A 445 -12.95 -7.12 -18.50
N ALA A 446 -12.20 -8.20 -18.73
CA ALA A 446 -12.12 -9.29 -17.77
C ALA A 446 -11.66 -8.79 -16.38
N PHE A 447 -12.24 -9.35 -15.33
CA PHE A 447 -11.90 -9.05 -13.93
C PHE A 447 -12.10 -7.59 -13.49
N ARG A 448 -12.93 -6.83 -14.21
CA ARG A 448 -13.26 -5.44 -13.89
C ARG A 448 -14.73 -5.31 -13.56
N LYS A 449 -15.05 -4.40 -12.64
CA LYS A 449 -16.44 -4.05 -12.33
C LYS A 449 -17.04 -3.33 -13.53
N ARG A 450 -18.24 -3.73 -13.95
CA ARG A 450 -18.99 -3.08 -15.03
C ARG A 450 -20.46 -2.92 -14.66
N LEU A 451 -20.87 -1.69 -14.36
CA LEU A 451 -22.27 -1.40 -13.98
C LEU A 451 -23.17 -1.09 -15.20
N SER A 452 -22.58 -0.56 -16.27
CA SER A 452 -23.29 -0.27 -17.51
C SER A 452 -22.35 -0.33 -18.73
N PRO A 453 -22.90 -0.42 -19.96
CA PRO A 453 -22.10 -0.35 -21.18
C PRO A 453 -21.32 0.96 -21.32
N GLU A 454 -21.85 2.07 -20.83
CA GLU A 454 -21.25 3.40 -20.92
C GLU A 454 -20.31 3.74 -19.75
N ALA A 455 -20.23 2.87 -18.73
CA ALA A 455 -19.38 3.11 -17.56
C ALA A 455 -17.89 3.27 -17.94
N ALA A 456 -17.16 4.04 -17.14
CA ALA A 456 -15.72 4.13 -17.32
C ALA A 456 -15.09 2.75 -17.08
N ARG A 457 -13.95 2.51 -17.73
CA ARG A 457 -13.22 1.25 -17.58
C ARG A 457 -12.51 1.25 -16.23
N MET A 458 -12.90 0.32 -15.36
CA MET A 458 -12.35 0.19 -14.02
C MET A 458 -11.01 -0.57 -13.99
N PRO A 459 -10.16 -0.36 -12.96
CA PRO A 459 -9.02 -1.23 -12.68
C PRO A 459 -9.43 -2.68 -12.42
N ILE A 460 -8.46 -3.61 -12.48
CA ILE A 460 -8.72 -5.01 -12.14
C ILE A 460 -9.03 -5.14 -10.65
N ASN A 461 -10.10 -5.86 -10.33
CA ASN A 461 -10.50 -6.14 -8.95
C ASN A 461 -9.99 -7.53 -8.52
N LYS A 462 -9.23 -7.61 -7.41
CA LYS A 462 -8.62 -8.86 -6.93
C LYS A 462 -9.68 -9.92 -6.55
N ALA A 463 -10.76 -9.53 -5.88
CA ALA A 463 -11.83 -10.42 -5.44
C ALA A 463 -12.64 -10.98 -6.62
N LEU A 464 -12.86 -10.16 -7.66
CA LEU A 464 -13.49 -10.57 -8.90
C LEU A 464 -12.57 -11.49 -9.70
N PHE A 465 -11.27 -11.18 -9.74
CA PHE A 465 -10.27 -12.01 -10.40
C PHE A 465 -10.30 -13.44 -9.87
N GLU A 466 -10.19 -13.64 -8.55
CA GLU A 466 -10.19 -14.97 -7.94
C GLU A 466 -11.52 -15.70 -8.18
N ALA A 467 -12.66 -15.03 -8.04
CA ALA A 467 -13.97 -15.65 -8.21
C ALA A 467 -14.20 -16.09 -9.66
N VAL A 468 -13.89 -15.24 -10.64
CA VAL A 468 -14.06 -15.54 -12.07
C VAL A 468 -13.04 -16.58 -12.54
N SER A 469 -11.75 -16.38 -12.26
CA SER A 469 -10.69 -17.25 -12.78
C SER A 469 -10.80 -18.69 -12.26
N VAL A 470 -11.12 -18.87 -10.98
CA VAL A 470 -11.27 -20.21 -10.39
C VAL A 470 -12.52 -20.91 -10.91
N ASN A 471 -13.65 -20.21 -11.04
CA ASN A 471 -14.86 -20.78 -11.62
C ASN A 471 -14.64 -21.18 -13.09
N LEU A 472 -13.99 -20.34 -13.89
CA LEU A 472 -13.63 -20.68 -15.28
C LEU A 472 -12.70 -21.91 -15.35
N ALA A 473 -11.71 -22.01 -14.46
CA ALA A 473 -10.81 -23.16 -14.41
C ALA A 473 -11.52 -24.48 -14.08
N ARG A 474 -12.65 -24.42 -13.37
CA ARG A 474 -13.42 -25.60 -12.94
C ARG A 474 -14.47 -26.08 -13.95
N LEU A 475 -14.82 -25.25 -14.93
CA LEU A 475 -15.76 -25.63 -15.99
C LEU A 475 -15.23 -26.81 -16.81
N ALA A 476 -16.12 -27.71 -17.20
CA ALA A 476 -15.83 -28.69 -18.24
C ALA A 476 -15.55 -28.00 -19.59
N GLU A 477 -14.89 -28.71 -20.51
CA GLU A 477 -14.50 -28.14 -21.81
C GLU A 477 -15.71 -27.66 -22.62
N GLN A 478 -16.79 -28.44 -22.64
CA GLN A 478 -18.03 -28.11 -23.35
C GLN A 478 -18.72 -26.87 -22.75
N GLU A 479 -18.76 -26.75 -21.43
CA GLU A 479 -19.34 -25.58 -20.74
C GLU A 479 -18.55 -24.31 -21.09
N GLY A 480 -17.20 -24.39 -21.10
CA GLY A 480 -16.35 -23.29 -21.50
C GLY A 480 -16.61 -22.82 -22.95
N SER A 481 -16.75 -23.75 -23.89
CA SER A 481 -17.09 -23.42 -25.28
C SER A 481 -18.45 -22.73 -25.39
N LEU A 482 -19.46 -23.23 -24.68
CA LEU A 482 -20.80 -22.65 -24.67
C LEU A 482 -20.80 -21.22 -24.11
N LEU A 483 -20.01 -20.93 -23.08
CA LEU A 483 -19.88 -19.57 -22.55
C LEU A 483 -19.24 -18.61 -23.57
N VAL A 484 -18.24 -19.07 -24.33
CA VAL A 484 -17.63 -18.28 -25.41
C VAL A 484 -18.65 -18.00 -26.52
N ASP A 485 -19.38 -19.02 -26.96
CA ASP A 485 -20.42 -18.87 -28.00
C ASP A 485 -21.55 -17.92 -27.54
N ARG A 486 -21.85 -17.92 -26.24
CA ARG A 486 -22.89 -17.10 -25.61
C ARG A 486 -22.35 -15.84 -24.94
N ARG A 487 -21.15 -15.38 -25.28
CA ARG A 487 -20.47 -14.26 -24.61
C ARG A 487 -21.30 -12.99 -24.50
N THR A 488 -22.09 -12.64 -25.52
CA THR A 488 -22.95 -11.44 -25.50
C THR A 488 -24.01 -11.52 -24.40
N ARG A 489 -24.62 -12.70 -24.21
CA ARG A 489 -25.58 -12.93 -23.13
C ARG A 489 -24.88 -12.92 -21.78
N LEU A 490 -23.75 -13.64 -21.67
CA LEU A 490 -22.97 -13.67 -20.44
C LEU A 490 -22.52 -12.27 -20.00
N TRP A 491 -22.19 -11.40 -20.95
CA TRP A 491 -21.84 -10.01 -20.66
C TRP A 491 -23.00 -9.23 -20.03
N GLY A 492 -24.22 -9.43 -20.52
CA GLY A 492 -25.44 -8.87 -19.93
C GLY A 492 -25.66 -9.34 -18.49
N GLU A 493 -25.57 -10.65 -18.26
CA GLU A 493 -25.69 -11.24 -16.92
C GLU A 493 -24.58 -10.77 -15.98
N PHE A 494 -23.36 -10.61 -16.48
CA PHE A 494 -22.22 -10.11 -15.72
C PHE A 494 -22.41 -8.66 -15.26
N MET A 495 -22.95 -7.80 -16.13
CA MET A 495 -23.29 -6.42 -15.74
C MET A 495 -24.41 -6.39 -14.70
N ALA A 496 -25.45 -7.22 -14.87
CA ALA A 496 -26.52 -7.34 -13.90
C ALA A 496 -26.00 -7.84 -12.53
N LEU A 497 -25.08 -8.81 -12.55
CA LEU A 497 -24.41 -9.32 -11.36
C LEU A 497 -23.57 -8.22 -10.69
N CYS A 498 -22.80 -7.44 -11.44
CA CYS A 498 -22.04 -6.30 -10.89
C CYS A 498 -22.94 -5.21 -10.28
N ALA A 499 -24.17 -5.05 -10.79
CA ALA A 499 -25.15 -4.12 -10.25
C ALA A 499 -25.92 -4.66 -9.03
N ASP A 500 -25.83 -5.96 -8.74
CA ASP A 500 -26.43 -6.56 -7.55
C ASP A 500 -25.70 -6.06 -6.28
N ARG A 501 -26.48 -5.55 -5.33
CA ARG A 501 -25.94 -4.93 -4.11
C ARG A 501 -25.16 -5.90 -3.23
N GLN A 502 -25.56 -7.17 -3.18
CA GLN A 502 -24.86 -8.17 -2.35
C GLN A 502 -23.56 -8.60 -3.00
N PHE A 503 -23.56 -8.76 -4.33
CA PHE A 503 -22.36 -9.08 -5.09
C PHE A 503 -21.37 -7.93 -5.06
N GLU A 504 -21.80 -6.70 -5.38
CA GLU A 504 -20.96 -5.49 -5.35
C GLU A 504 -20.28 -5.34 -3.98
N ALA A 505 -21.03 -5.45 -2.89
CA ALA A 505 -20.49 -5.38 -1.54
C ALA A 505 -19.46 -6.49 -1.24
N SER A 506 -19.57 -7.66 -1.88
CA SER A 506 -18.66 -8.79 -1.68
C SER A 506 -17.31 -8.67 -2.42
N ILE A 507 -17.24 -7.77 -3.41
CA ILE A 507 -16.03 -7.48 -4.19
C ILE A 507 -15.47 -6.06 -3.94
N SER A 508 -16.21 -5.20 -3.23
CA SER A 508 -15.81 -3.80 -2.98
C SER A 508 -15.38 -3.51 -1.54
N GLN A 509 -15.97 -4.15 -0.54
CA GLN A 509 -15.75 -3.79 0.87
C GLN A 509 -15.52 -5.03 1.74
N GLY A 510 -14.54 -5.01 2.63
CA GLY A 510 -14.27 -6.12 3.56
C GLY A 510 -14.21 -7.47 2.85
N THR A 511 -13.47 -7.54 1.74
CA THR A 511 -13.45 -8.67 0.79
C THR A 511 -12.85 -9.95 1.39
N SER A 512 -12.19 -9.85 2.55
CA SER A 512 -11.69 -10.95 3.38
C SER A 512 -12.79 -11.61 4.24
N ASP A 513 -13.98 -11.02 4.38
CA ASP A 513 -15.07 -11.67 5.13
C ASP A 513 -15.46 -13.00 4.49
N VAL A 514 -15.51 -14.06 5.31
CA VAL A 514 -15.76 -15.43 4.86
C VAL A 514 -17.10 -15.56 4.12
N ALA A 515 -18.15 -14.89 4.60
CA ALA A 515 -19.47 -14.96 3.94
C ALA A 515 -19.45 -14.23 2.59
N LYS A 516 -18.74 -13.10 2.49
CA LYS A 516 -18.53 -12.40 1.22
C LYS A 516 -17.69 -13.21 0.23
N VAL A 517 -16.67 -13.93 0.70
CA VAL A 517 -15.89 -14.86 -0.13
C VAL A 517 -16.77 -15.94 -0.73
N ASN A 518 -17.47 -16.70 0.10
CA ASN A 518 -18.35 -17.75 -0.40
C ASN A 518 -19.40 -17.18 -1.38
N ARG A 519 -20.03 -16.05 -1.02
CA ARG A 519 -21.03 -15.38 -1.87
C ARG A 519 -20.49 -15.04 -3.26
N ARG A 520 -19.33 -14.37 -3.39
CA ARG A 520 -18.83 -13.98 -4.72
C ARG A 520 -18.52 -15.19 -5.61
N PHE A 521 -18.00 -16.27 -5.03
CA PHE A 521 -17.71 -17.50 -5.78
C PHE A 521 -19.00 -18.20 -6.24
N ASP A 522 -19.99 -18.30 -5.35
CA ASP A 522 -21.27 -18.96 -5.64
C ASP A 522 -22.07 -18.19 -6.69
N MET A 523 -22.17 -16.87 -6.56
CA MET A 523 -22.92 -16.05 -7.53
C MET A 523 -22.29 -16.05 -8.93
N VAL A 524 -20.95 -16.06 -9.02
CA VAL A 524 -20.26 -16.21 -10.32
C VAL A 524 -20.51 -17.60 -10.90
N ALA A 525 -20.50 -18.65 -10.08
CA ALA A 525 -20.80 -20.01 -10.53
C ALA A 525 -22.24 -20.12 -11.05
N GLU A 526 -23.21 -19.57 -10.33
CA GLU A 526 -24.63 -19.55 -10.70
C GLU A 526 -24.86 -18.78 -12.02
N MET A 527 -24.20 -17.64 -12.19
CA MET A 527 -24.24 -16.88 -13.44
C MET A 527 -23.75 -17.72 -14.63
N PHE A 528 -22.59 -18.39 -14.50
CA PHE A 528 -22.09 -19.26 -15.56
C PHE A 528 -23.04 -20.43 -15.85
N GLN A 529 -23.55 -21.09 -14.81
CA GLN A 529 -24.47 -22.22 -14.97
C GLN A 529 -25.81 -21.82 -15.60
N THR A 530 -26.31 -20.62 -15.29
CA THR A 530 -27.53 -20.07 -15.90
C THR A 530 -27.37 -19.85 -17.40
N VAL A 531 -26.19 -19.37 -17.83
CA VAL A 531 -25.89 -19.16 -19.25
C VAL A 531 -25.64 -20.48 -19.98
N VAL A 532 -25.05 -21.48 -19.32
CA VAL A 532 -24.85 -22.82 -19.91
C VAL A 532 -26.17 -23.58 -20.05
N SER A 533 -27.00 -23.60 -19.01
CA SER A 533 -28.18 -24.48 -18.92
C SER A 533 -29.39 -24.01 -19.73
N ASN A 534 -29.57 -22.70 -19.90
CA ASN A 534 -30.70 -22.16 -20.65
C ASN A 534 -30.37 -22.07 -22.15
N ALA A 535 -30.80 -23.10 -22.89
CA ALA A 535 -30.71 -23.19 -24.35
C ALA A 535 -31.64 -22.21 -25.06
#